data_AF-A0A1I8NJC4-F1
#
_entry.id   AF-A0A1I8NJC4-F1
#
_cell.length_a   1.000
_cell.length_b   1.000
_cell.length_c   1.000
_cell.angle_alpha   90.00
_cell.angle_beta   90.00
_cell.angle_gamma   90.00
#
_symmetry.space_group_name_H-M   'P 1'
#
loop_
_entity.id
_entity.type
_entity.pdbx_description
1 polymer ?
#
loop_
_entity_poly.entity_id
_entity_poly.type
_entity_poly.pdbx_seq_one_letter_code
_entity_poly.pdbx_strand_id
1 'polypeptide(L)'
;MASELGKHGFSYTSHEIKTKMHNMAARFRKEKRLVGTTGGSPSDWELYKEMEMLLAPCKTYNTEFLVLDSVNDIDAILTCEMSNSPPSSPIIPSSSSQLNTTDLSSELPFTSSSKKRKREKEHAEKVERKIDMLIEIEQRKEAIEEKKEALLRSFVEREAEVQKALVDFLRNA
;
A
#
# COMPACT_ATOMS: atom_id res chain seq x y z
N MET A 1 -8.92 5.02 18.48
CA MET A 1 -7.70 4.44 19.06
C MET A 1 -7.21 5.25 20.28
N ALA A 2 -6.85 6.54 20.13
CA ALA A 2 -6.47 7.39 21.27
C ALA A 2 -7.56 7.47 22.36
N SER A 3 -8.80 7.77 21.96
CA SER A 3 -9.94 7.85 22.88
C SER A 3 -10.28 6.52 23.56
N GLU A 4 -9.94 5.39 22.93
CA GLU A 4 -10.18 4.05 23.50
C GLU A 4 -9.13 3.72 24.56
N LEU A 5 -7.86 4.01 24.28
CA LEU A 5 -6.77 3.89 25.25
C LEU A 5 -7.00 4.79 26.48
N GLY A 6 -7.59 5.98 26.27
CA GLY A 6 -8.02 6.86 27.36
C GLY A 6 -9.02 6.21 28.33
N LYS A 7 -9.94 5.38 27.83
CA LYS A 7 -10.89 4.64 28.69
C LYS A 7 -10.19 3.58 29.55
N HIS A 8 -9.05 3.08 29.09
CA HIS A 8 -8.20 2.14 29.83
C HIS A 8 -7.15 2.84 30.71
N GLY A 9 -7.24 4.16 30.89
CA GLY A 9 -6.33 4.94 31.74
C GLY A 9 -5.03 5.37 31.07
N PHE A 10 -4.88 5.17 29.76
CA PHE A 10 -3.69 5.59 29.02
C PHE A 10 -3.92 6.92 28.30
N SER A 11 -3.17 7.95 28.69
CA SER A 11 -3.20 9.26 28.03
C SER A 11 -2.17 9.31 26.90
N TYR A 12 -2.61 9.01 25.67
CA TYR A 12 -1.82 9.21 24.46
C TYR A 12 -2.58 10.05 23.44
N THR A 13 -1.88 10.96 22.79
CA THR A 13 -2.40 11.69 21.64
C THR A 13 -2.46 10.76 20.41
N SER A 14 -3.37 11.06 19.48
CA SER A 14 -3.45 10.36 18.19
C SER A 14 -2.13 10.41 17.42
N HIS A 15 -1.40 11.52 17.53
CA HIS A 15 -0.09 11.68 16.89
C HIS A 15 0.95 10.73 17.48
N GLU A 16 1.05 10.63 18.81
CA GLU A 16 1.99 9.72 19.46
C GLU A 16 1.72 8.26 19.12
N ILE A 17 0.45 7.86 19.07
CA ILE A 17 0.07 6.50 18.69
C ILE A 17 0.47 6.21 17.25
N LYS A 18 0.19 7.15 16.34
CA LYS A 18 0.57 7.03 14.92
C LYS A 18 2.07 6.88 14.76
N THR A 19 2.85 7.73 15.44
CA THR A 19 4.32 7.70 15.41
C THR A 19 4.87 6.42 16.01
N LYS A 20 4.34 5.95 17.15
CA LYS A 20 4.74 4.67 17.76
C LYS A 20 4.45 3.48 16.85
N MET A 21 3.25 3.41 16.28
CA MET A 21 2.86 2.36 15.34
C MET A 21 3.77 2.36 14.10
N HIS A 22 4.06 3.54 13.54
CA HIS A 22 4.97 3.69 12.41
C HIS A 22 6.37 3.15 12.74
N ASN A 23 6.92 3.53 13.89
CA ASN A 23 8.24 3.09 14.33
C ASN A 23 8.29 1.58 14.58
N MET A 24 7.27 1.01 15.22
CA MET A 24 7.16 -0.43 15.45
C MET A 24 7.06 -1.20 14.12
N ALA A 25 6.25 -0.74 13.18
CA ALA A 25 6.12 -1.36 11.86
C ALA A 25 7.41 -1.24 11.04
N ALA A 26 8.11 -0.11 11.13
CA ALA A 26 9.41 0.07 10.48
C ALA A 26 10.47 -0.89 11.04
N ARG A 27 10.53 -1.03 12.37
CA ARG A 27 11.41 -1.99 13.03
C ARG A 27 11.07 -3.43 12.62
N PHE A 28 9.79 -3.80 12.63
CA PHE A 28 9.34 -5.12 12.19
C PHE A 28 9.76 -5.45 10.76
N ARG A 29 9.57 -4.53 9.80
CA ARG A 29 10.01 -4.74 8.41
C ARG A 29 11.52 -4.89 8.28
N LYS A 30 12.30 -4.23 9.14
CA LYS A 30 13.76 -4.40 9.19
C LYS A 30 14.11 -5.79 9.72
N GLU A 31 13.48 -6.18 10.82
CA GLU A 31 13.69 -7.47 11.48
C GLU A 31 13.26 -8.65 10.61
N LYS A 32 12.10 -8.56 9.96
CA LYS A 32 11.56 -9.58 9.05
C LYS A 32 12.48 -9.87 7.87
N ARG A 33 13.21 -8.86 7.38
CA ARG A 33 14.23 -9.04 6.34
C ARG A 33 15.47 -9.77 6.85
N LEU A 34 15.78 -9.66 8.14
CA LEU A 34 16.91 -10.36 8.77
C LEU A 34 16.56 -11.82 9.09
N VAL A 35 15.33 -12.06 9.54
CA VAL A 35 14.82 -13.41 9.83
C VAL A 35 14.57 -14.19 8.53
N GLY A 36 14.11 -13.53 7.47
CA GLY A 36 13.64 -14.16 6.25
C GLY A 36 14.59 -14.08 5.07
N THR A 37 15.53 -15.02 4.98
CA THR A 37 15.94 -15.80 3.78
C THR A 37 17.13 -16.68 4.19
N THR A 38 16.99 -18.01 4.11
CA THR A 38 18.12 -18.96 4.26
C THR A 38 18.67 -19.11 5.68
N GLY A 39 17.94 -19.80 6.57
CA GLY A 39 18.50 -20.23 7.87
C GLY A 39 18.79 -19.11 8.87
N GLY A 40 18.10 -17.98 8.77
CA GLY A 40 18.23 -16.87 9.71
C GLY A 40 17.88 -17.28 11.13
N SER A 41 18.63 -16.75 12.11
CA SER A 41 18.29 -16.91 13.52
C SER A 41 16.94 -16.25 13.81
N PRO A 42 16.14 -16.80 14.75
CA PRO A 42 14.92 -16.14 15.23
C PRO A 42 15.20 -14.69 15.63
N SER A 43 14.19 -13.82 15.52
CA SER A 43 14.33 -12.46 16.02
C SER A 43 14.48 -12.47 17.54
N ASP A 44 15.48 -11.75 18.05
CA ASP A 44 15.66 -11.47 19.49
C ASP A 44 14.70 -10.37 19.98
N TRP A 45 13.91 -9.78 19.09
CA TRP A 45 12.94 -8.76 19.46
C TRP A 45 11.65 -9.42 19.98
N GLU A 46 11.40 -9.30 21.27
CA GLU A 46 10.25 -9.92 21.96
C GLU A 46 8.90 -9.60 21.30
N LEU A 47 8.74 -8.38 20.77
CA LEU A 47 7.50 -7.94 20.12
C LEU A 47 7.39 -8.39 18.66
N TYR A 48 8.38 -9.11 18.11
CA TYR A 48 8.40 -9.51 16.71
C TYR A 48 7.17 -10.36 16.35
N LYS A 49 6.86 -11.37 17.16
CA LYS A 49 5.73 -12.27 16.93
C LYS A 49 4.38 -11.56 17.08
N GLU A 50 4.27 -10.67 18.07
CA GLU A 50 3.06 -9.88 18.28
C GLU A 50 2.83 -8.90 17.12
N MET A 51 3.89 -8.26 16.64
CA MET A 51 3.83 -7.35 15.50
C MET A 51 3.57 -8.10 14.19
N GLU A 52 4.10 -9.32 14.04
CA GLU A 52 3.78 -10.19 12.91
C GLU A 52 2.30 -10.54 12.88
N MET A 53 1.70 -10.87 14.03
CA MET A 53 0.27 -11.17 14.12
C MET A 53 -0.58 -9.92 13.88
N LEU A 54 -0.19 -8.77 14.41
CA LEU A 54 -0.90 -7.50 14.26
C LEU A 54 -0.89 -6.98 12.82
N LEU A 55 0.24 -7.14 12.13
CA LEU A 55 0.42 -6.70 10.74
C LEU A 55 0.14 -7.81 9.71
N ALA A 56 -0.10 -9.04 10.16
CA ALA A 56 -0.48 -10.11 9.27
C ALA A 56 -1.77 -9.70 8.56
N PRO A 57 -1.84 -9.85 7.23
CA PRO A 57 -3.10 -9.72 6.52
C PRO A 57 -4.10 -10.64 7.21
N CYS A 58 -5.18 -10.06 7.75
CA CYS A 58 -6.24 -10.83 8.37
C CYS A 58 -6.74 -11.83 7.31
N LYS A 59 -6.59 -13.15 7.55
CA LYS A 59 -7.07 -14.19 6.64
C LYS A 59 -8.59 -14.22 6.51
N THR A 60 -9.30 -13.36 7.24
CA THR A 60 -10.73 -13.15 7.07
C THR A 60 -10.94 -12.38 5.76
N TYR A 61 -11.71 -12.97 4.84
CA TYR A 61 -12.23 -12.35 3.62
C TYR A 61 -13.06 -11.10 3.94
N ASN A 62 -12.41 -10.03 4.37
CA ASN A 62 -13.02 -8.73 4.61
C ASN A 62 -12.51 -7.79 3.51
N THR A 63 -13.36 -7.59 2.52
CA THR A 63 -13.12 -6.74 1.35
C THR A 63 -12.80 -5.29 1.72
N GLU A 64 -13.17 -4.85 2.94
CA GLU A 64 -12.87 -3.51 3.45
C GLU A 64 -11.36 -3.28 3.67
N PHE A 65 -10.58 -4.31 4.02
CA PHE A 65 -9.13 -4.19 4.22
C PHE A 65 -8.33 -4.21 2.91
N LEU A 66 -8.84 -4.89 1.88
CA LEU A 66 -8.22 -4.93 0.55
C LEU A 66 -8.25 -3.56 -0.15
N VAL A 67 -9.25 -2.73 0.15
CA VAL A 67 -9.33 -1.36 -0.38
C VAL A 67 -8.29 -0.45 0.29
N LEU A 68 -7.98 -0.66 1.57
CA LEU A 68 -7.02 0.16 2.30
C LEU A 68 -5.57 -0.03 1.84
N ASP A 69 -5.20 -1.24 1.39
CA ASP A 69 -3.86 -1.52 0.84
C ASP A 69 -3.72 -0.99 -0.61
N SER A 70 -4.83 -0.79 -1.31
CA SER A 70 -4.86 -0.19 -2.66
C SER A 70 -4.73 1.34 -2.66
N VAL A 71 -4.97 2.02 -1.52
CA VAL A 71 -4.83 3.49 -1.40
C VAL A 71 -3.55 3.93 -0.69
N ASN A 72 -2.79 3.02 -0.09
CA ASN A 72 -1.52 3.33 0.58
C ASN A 72 -0.38 3.72 -0.38
N ASP A 73 -0.53 3.49 -1.69
CA ASP A 73 0.45 3.95 -2.70
C ASP A 73 0.28 5.45 -3.06
N ILE A 74 -0.75 6.13 -2.53
CA ILE A 74 -1.02 7.56 -2.78
C ILE A 74 -0.51 8.45 -1.63
N ASP A 75 -0.37 7.91 -0.41
CA ASP A 75 0.13 8.66 0.75
C ASP A 75 1.66 8.89 0.73
N ALA A 76 2.39 8.25 -0.19
CA ALA A 76 3.79 8.56 -0.46
C ALA A 76 3.99 9.90 -1.20
N ILE A 77 2.92 10.55 -1.67
CA ILE A 77 2.98 11.79 -2.46
C ILE A 77 2.56 13.04 -1.65
N LEU A 78 1.92 12.90 -0.48
CA LEU A 78 1.35 14.05 0.27
C LEU A 78 2.18 14.57 1.46
N THR A 79 3.47 14.27 1.55
CA THR A 79 4.36 14.92 2.54
C THR A 79 5.54 15.61 1.87
N CYS A 80 5.24 16.57 1.00
CA CYS A 80 6.15 17.68 0.72
C CYS A 80 5.56 18.97 1.29
N GLU A 81 6.39 19.63 2.09
CA GLU A 81 6.30 21.03 2.51
C GLU A 81 5.30 21.38 3.63
N MET A 82 5.84 21.47 4.84
CA MET A 82 5.77 22.75 5.56
C MET A 82 7.10 22.94 6.29
N SER A 83 7.92 23.83 5.73
CA SER A 83 9.07 24.42 6.39
C SER A 83 8.60 25.07 7.69
N ASN A 84 9.18 24.70 8.83
CA ASN A 84 9.13 25.50 10.04
C ASN A 84 10.47 25.36 10.77
N SER A 85 11.11 26.52 10.92
CA SER A 85 12.40 26.79 11.56
C SER A 85 12.55 26.18 12.96
N PRO A 86 13.79 25.90 13.42
CA PRO A 86 14.03 25.49 14.80
C PRO A 86 13.79 26.66 15.78
N PRO A 87 13.20 26.42 16.95
CA PRO A 87 13.08 27.45 17.99
C PRO A 87 14.43 27.68 18.69
N SER A 88 14.82 28.95 18.80
CA SER A 88 15.97 29.43 19.58
C SER A 88 15.89 28.96 21.04
N SER A 89 16.98 28.41 21.55
CA SER A 89 17.23 28.27 22.99
C SER A 89 18.16 29.39 23.49
N PRO A 90 18.05 29.79 24.77
CA PRO A 90 18.59 31.06 25.27
C PRO A 90 20.07 31.02 25.67
N ILE A 91 20.60 32.23 25.72
CA ILE A 91 21.98 32.70 25.96
C ILE A 91 22.53 32.28 27.34
N ILE A 92 23.78 31.81 27.36
CA ILE A 92 24.65 31.82 28.55
C ILE A 92 25.99 32.47 28.14
N PRO A 93 26.54 33.45 28.89
CA PRO A 93 27.80 34.08 28.55
C PRO A 93 28.99 33.43 29.26
N SER A 94 30.11 33.23 28.57
CA SER A 94 31.44 33.75 28.96
C SER A 94 32.60 33.11 28.18
N SER A 95 33.33 34.01 27.50
CA SER A 95 34.80 34.16 27.45
C SER A 95 35.71 33.10 26.82
N SER A 96 36.39 33.58 25.75
CA SER A 96 37.85 33.53 25.51
C SER A 96 38.31 32.79 24.24
N SER A 97 38.74 33.61 23.27
CA SER A 97 40.01 33.46 22.54
C SER A 97 40.17 32.31 21.53
N GLN A 98 40.16 32.59 20.23
CA GLN A 98 41.32 33.01 19.42
C GLN A 98 41.00 32.92 17.91
N LEU A 99 41.68 33.79 17.16
CA LEU A 99 41.60 33.98 15.72
C LEU A 99 41.87 32.69 14.92
N ASN A 100 41.22 32.58 13.75
CA ASN A 100 41.92 32.41 12.48
C ASN A 100 41.02 32.82 11.30
N THR A 101 41.63 33.59 10.41
CA THR A 101 41.09 34.19 9.20
C THR A 101 41.16 33.21 8.04
N THR A 102 40.05 32.97 7.32
CA THR A 102 40.10 32.78 5.86
C THR A 102 38.72 32.98 5.25
N ASP A 103 38.76 33.75 4.17
CA ASP A 103 37.65 34.35 3.44
C ASP A 103 37.02 33.37 2.42
N LEU A 104 35.73 33.57 2.19
CA LEU A 104 34.95 33.31 0.97
C LEU A 104 35.38 32.18 0.01
N SER A 105 34.52 31.17 -0.17
CA SER A 105 33.73 31.07 -1.43
C SER A 105 32.65 29.98 -1.34
N SER A 106 31.41 30.40 -1.54
CA SER A 106 30.27 29.52 -1.80
C SER A 106 30.28 29.12 -3.26
N GLU A 107 30.42 27.83 -3.57
CA GLU A 107 29.89 27.27 -4.82
C GLU A 107 29.37 25.84 -4.61
N LEU A 108 28.04 25.72 -4.62
CA LEU A 108 27.34 24.51 -5.02
C LEU A 108 27.13 24.57 -6.53
N PRO A 109 27.41 23.48 -7.27
CA PRO A 109 26.58 23.18 -8.42
C PRO A 109 26.08 21.72 -8.44
N PHE A 110 24.76 21.60 -8.25
CA PHE A 110 23.82 20.79 -9.02
C PHE A 110 24.36 19.62 -9.86
N THR A 111 24.18 18.37 -9.39
CA THR A 111 24.11 17.18 -10.27
C THR A 111 23.14 16.09 -9.74
N SER A 112 21.83 16.37 -9.64
CA SER A 112 20.86 15.31 -9.26
C SER A 112 19.59 15.21 -10.12
N SER A 113 19.37 16.13 -11.06
CA SER A 113 18.15 16.16 -11.88
C SER A 113 18.04 14.98 -12.86
N SER A 114 19.14 14.47 -13.40
CA SER A 114 19.12 13.43 -14.43
C SER A 114 18.69 12.04 -13.92
N LYS A 115 19.03 11.69 -12.67
CA LYS A 115 18.63 10.40 -12.07
C LYS A 115 17.15 10.40 -11.64
N LYS A 116 16.61 11.54 -11.23
CA LYS A 116 15.20 11.68 -10.82
C LYS A 116 14.25 11.51 -12.02
N ARG A 117 14.57 12.15 -13.16
CA ARG A 117 13.79 12.03 -14.41
C ARG A 117 13.76 10.61 -15.00
N LYS A 118 14.82 9.82 -14.82
CA LYS A 118 14.88 8.44 -15.34
C LYS A 118 13.94 7.48 -14.60
N ARG A 119 13.82 7.59 -13.28
CA ARG A 119 12.93 6.74 -12.45
C ARG A 119 11.45 7.09 -12.65
N GLU A 120 11.15 8.36 -12.87
CA GLU A 120 9.79 8.83 -13.14
C GLU A 120 9.26 8.30 -14.49
N LYS A 121 10.11 8.29 -15.53
CA LYS A 121 9.77 7.71 -16.83
C LYS A 121 9.54 6.19 -16.75
N GLU A 122 10.35 5.47 -15.99
CA GLU A 122 10.19 4.02 -15.78
C GLU A 122 8.91 3.68 -15.00
N HIS A 123 8.56 4.52 -14.01
CA HIS A 123 7.30 4.38 -13.28
C HIS A 123 6.08 4.63 -14.18
N ALA A 124 6.11 5.70 -14.99
CA ALA A 124 5.04 6.01 -15.95
C ALA A 124 4.82 4.85 -16.94
N GLU A 125 5.89 4.29 -17.50
CA GLU A 125 5.80 3.15 -18.42
C GLU A 125 5.22 1.89 -17.73
N LYS A 126 5.55 1.69 -16.44
CA LYS A 126 4.96 0.59 -15.66
C LYS A 126 3.48 0.80 -15.37
N VAL A 127 3.05 2.04 -15.18
CA VAL A 127 1.63 2.40 -15.00
C VAL A 127 0.87 2.18 -16.31
N GLU A 128 1.39 2.62 -17.44
CA GLU A 128 0.77 2.39 -18.77
C GLU A 128 0.58 0.90 -19.04
N ARG A 129 1.62 0.08 -18.83
CA ARG A 129 1.51 -1.39 -18.96
C ARG A 129 0.47 -2.00 -18.02
N LYS A 130 0.28 -1.42 -16.83
CA LYS A 130 -0.74 -1.89 -15.87
C LYS A 130 -2.14 -1.48 -16.32
N ILE A 131 -2.31 -0.31 -16.93
CA ILE A 131 -3.57 0.14 -17.50
C ILE A 131 -3.98 -0.78 -18.66
N ASP A 132 -3.07 -1.09 -19.57
CA ASP A 132 -3.34 -2.00 -20.69
C ASP A 132 -3.78 -3.39 -20.21
N MET A 133 -3.10 -3.91 -19.18
CA MET A 133 -3.46 -5.19 -18.56
C MET A 133 -4.85 -5.17 -17.92
N LEU A 134 -5.23 -4.05 -17.28
CA LEU A 134 -6.56 -3.91 -16.69
C LEU A 134 -7.65 -3.87 -17.77
N ILE A 135 -7.39 -3.19 -18.89
CA ILE A 135 -8.29 -3.16 -20.04
C ILE A 135 -8.47 -4.58 -20.60
N GLU A 136 -7.38 -5.34 -20.76
CA GLU A 136 -7.44 -6.73 -21.24
C GLU A 136 -8.24 -7.64 -20.29
N ILE A 137 -8.04 -7.49 -18.98
CA ILE A 137 -8.81 -8.26 -17.97
C ILE A 137 -10.30 -7.95 -18.07
N GLU A 138 -10.68 -6.68 -18.23
CA GLU A 138 -12.09 -6.31 -18.33
C GLU A 138 -12.72 -6.86 -19.61
N GLN A 139 -12.04 -6.74 -20.76
CA GLN A 139 -12.51 -7.32 -22.02
C GLN A 139 -12.66 -8.84 -21.94
N ARG A 140 -11.71 -9.52 -21.28
CA ARG A 140 -11.77 -10.97 -21.08
C ARG A 140 -12.94 -11.35 -20.18
N LYS A 141 -13.25 -10.55 -19.16
CA LYS A 141 -14.38 -10.78 -18.25
C LYS A 141 -15.71 -10.60 -18.99
N GLU A 142 -15.85 -9.54 -19.78
CA GLU A 142 -17.02 -9.31 -20.62
C GLU A 142 -17.26 -10.46 -21.61
N ALA A 143 -16.20 -10.94 -22.28
CA ALA A 143 -16.30 -12.08 -23.20
C ALA A 143 -16.70 -13.40 -22.50
N ILE A 144 -16.32 -13.59 -21.24
CA ILE A 144 -16.75 -14.76 -20.44
C ILE A 144 -18.24 -14.63 -20.10
N GLU A 145 -18.70 -13.44 -19.75
CA GLU A 145 -20.09 -13.18 -19.42
C GLU A 145 -21.00 -13.37 -20.64
N GLU A 146 -20.60 -12.86 -21.81
CA GLU A 146 -21.32 -13.07 -23.07
C GLU A 146 -21.41 -14.56 -23.43
N LYS A 147 -20.30 -15.30 -23.32
CA LYS A 147 -20.30 -16.76 -23.55
C LYS A 147 -21.21 -17.50 -22.58
N LYS A 148 -21.24 -17.09 -21.32
CA LYS A 148 -22.13 -17.65 -20.29
C LYS A 148 -23.59 -17.41 -20.65
N GLU A 149 -23.93 -16.19 -21.06
CA GLU A 149 -25.29 -15.84 -21.45
C GLU A 149 -25.73 -16.62 -22.70
N ALA A 150 -24.88 -16.69 -23.73
CA ALA A 150 -25.15 -17.46 -24.94
C ALA A 150 -25.40 -18.95 -24.64
N LEU A 151 -24.60 -19.54 -23.74
CA LEU A 151 -24.78 -20.93 -23.31
C LEU A 151 -26.14 -21.12 -22.61
N LEU A 152 -26.52 -20.23 -21.70
CA LEU A 152 -27.81 -20.28 -21.01
C LEU A 152 -28.98 -20.15 -21.98
N ARG A 153 -28.91 -19.22 -22.95
CA ARG A 153 -29.92 -19.08 -24.00
C ARG A 153 -30.08 -20.37 -24.81
N SER A 154 -28.96 -20.99 -25.23
CA SER A 154 -28.99 -22.26 -25.97
C SER A 154 -29.56 -23.43 -25.17
N PHE A 155 -29.44 -23.39 -23.83
CA PHE A 155 -30.01 -24.42 -22.96
C PHE A 155 -31.53 -24.30 -22.91
N VAL A 156 -32.03 -23.07 -22.71
CA VAL A 156 -33.47 -22.78 -22.70
C VAL A 156 -34.11 -23.12 -24.04
N GLU A 157 -33.45 -22.81 -25.16
CA GLU A 157 -33.96 -23.12 -26.49
C GLU A 157 -34.08 -24.63 -26.73
N ARG A 158 -33.03 -25.40 -26.40
CA ARG A 158 -33.08 -26.87 -26.48
C ARG A 158 -34.14 -27.48 -25.55
N GLU A 159 -34.32 -26.93 -24.35
CA GLU A 159 -35.38 -27.37 -23.45
C GLU A 159 -36.77 -27.13 -24.07
N ALA A 160 -36.99 -25.96 -24.65
CA ALA A 160 -38.25 -25.63 -25.34
C ALA A 160 -38.51 -26.55 -26.54
N GLU A 161 -37.48 -26.89 -27.32
CA GLU A 161 -37.58 -27.86 -28.42
C GLU A 161 -37.98 -29.26 -27.94
N VAL A 162 -37.39 -29.75 -26.86
CA VAL A 162 -37.72 -31.06 -26.27
C VAL A 162 -39.16 -31.06 -25.76
N GLN A 163 -39.56 -30.01 -25.03
CA GLN A 163 -40.95 -29.86 -24.55
C GLN A 163 -41.93 -29.82 -25.73
N LYS A 164 -41.62 -29.07 -26.79
CA LYS A 164 -42.43 -29.01 -28.00
C LYS A 164 -42.55 -30.37 -28.67
N ALA A 165 -41.43 -31.08 -28.86
CA ALA A 165 -41.42 -32.41 -29.46
C ALA A 165 -42.26 -33.42 -28.65
N LEU A 166 -42.21 -33.35 -27.32
CA LEU A 166 -43.05 -34.17 -26.44
C LEU A 166 -44.54 -33.86 -26.61
N VAL A 167 -44.90 -32.58 -26.66
CA VAL A 167 -46.30 -32.15 -26.87
C VAL A 167 -46.80 -32.61 -28.24
N ASP A 168 -45.98 -32.46 -29.29
CA ASP A 168 -46.32 -32.89 -30.65
C ASP A 168 -46.48 -34.41 -30.74
N PHE A 169 -45.63 -35.17 -30.04
CA PHE A 169 -45.75 -36.63 -29.93
C PHE A 169 -47.07 -37.05 -29.26
N LEU A 170 -47.43 -36.41 -28.14
CA LEU A 170 -48.67 -36.71 -27.40
C LEU A 170 -49.94 -36.31 -28.17
N ARG A 171 -49.86 -35.33 -29.08
CA ARG A 171 -51.01 -34.91 -29.91
C ARG A 171 -51.28 -35.85 -31.09
N ASN A 172 -50.27 -36.55 -31.57
CA ASN A 172 -50.34 -37.41 -32.74
C ASN A 172 -50.45 -38.91 -32.40
N ALA A 173 -50.52 -39.27 -31.12
CA ALA A 173 -50.74 -40.63 -30.61
C ALA A 173 -52.22 -40.85 -30.27
#